data_AF-A0A1U9UVX6-F1
#
_entry.id   AF-A0A1U9UVX6-F1
#
_cell.length_a   1.000
_cell.length_b   1.000
_cell.length_c   1.000
_cell.angle_alpha   90.00
_cell.angle_beta   90.00
_cell.angle_gamma   90.00
#
_symmetry.space_group_name_H-M   'P 1'
#
loop_
_entity.id
_entity.type
_entity.pdbx_description
1 polymer ?
#
loop_
_entity_poly.entity_id
_entity_poly.type
_entity_poly.pdbx_seq_one_letter_code
_entity_poly.pdbx_strand_id
1 'polypeptide(L)'
;MATEVFCWGYTAWRTQRRAGYEVSGFIDGYEFNVIEKTADAAERAFCRVARKAWLRRNVRVACGLPPRKTAQLSAADTYQDVALTVVLSALLSESAKSVCRRIGAVARWLHG
;
A
#
# COMPACT_ATOMS: atom_id res chain seq x y z
N MET A 1 26.42 13.08 0.27
CA MET A 1 25.88 12.91 1.64
C MET A 1 24.48 12.35 1.53
N ALA A 2 24.18 11.29 2.27
CA ALA A 2 22.85 10.68 2.31
C ALA A 2 22.16 11.05 3.63
N THR A 3 20.86 11.34 3.59
CA THR A 3 20.01 11.63 4.75
C THR A 3 18.98 10.52 4.87
N GLU A 4 18.83 9.93 6.06
CA GLU A 4 17.76 8.97 6.31
C GLU A 4 16.41 9.68 6.43
N VAL A 5 15.39 9.12 5.79
CA VAL A 5 14.01 9.62 5.81
C VAL A 5 13.07 8.48 6.18
N PHE A 6 12.14 8.74 7.09
CA PHE A 6 11.20 7.75 7.62
C PHE A 6 9.75 8.19 7.39
N CYS A 7 8.92 7.28 6.87
CA CYS A 7 7.50 7.57 6.64
C CYS A 7 6.66 6.28 6.64
N TRP A 8 5.53 6.28 7.36
CA TRP A 8 4.56 5.16 7.40
C TRP A 8 5.15 3.79 7.76
N GLY A 9 6.23 3.75 8.57
CA GLY A 9 6.89 2.50 8.94
C GLY A 9 7.94 2.02 7.94
N TYR A 10 8.28 2.83 6.93
CA TYR A 10 9.34 2.53 5.96
C TYR A 10 10.47 3.55 6.10
N THR A 11 11.68 3.08 5.82
CA THR A 11 12.92 3.89 5.81
C THR A 11 13.47 3.95 4.39
N ALA A 12 13.93 5.13 3.99
CA ALA A 12 14.64 5.36 2.74
C ALA A 12 15.82 6.33 2.97
N TRP A 13 16.70 6.42 1.97
CA TRP A 13 17.87 7.29 1.97
C TRP A 13 17.74 8.32 0.87
N ARG A 14 17.75 9.60 1.26
CA ARG A 14 17.77 10.74 0.37
C ARG A 14 19.21 11.13 0.05
N THR A 15 19.59 11.13 -1.21
CA THR A 15 20.93 11.51 -1.67
C THR A 15 20.85 12.68 -2.63
N GLN A 16 21.67 13.71 -2.41
CA GLN A 16 21.80 14.82 -3.37
C GLN A 16 22.64 14.36 -4.58
N ARG A 17 22.09 14.48 -5.78
CA ARG A 17 22.74 14.20 -7.07
C ARG A 17 22.79 15.45 -7.95
N ARG A 18 23.58 15.39 -9.02
CA ARG A 18 23.66 16.47 -10.02
C ARG A 18 22.32 16.76 -10.70
N ALA A 19 21.47 15.74 -10.86
CA ALA A 19 20.16 15.84 -11.48
C ALA A 19 19.03 16.28 -10.50
N GLY A 20 19.28 16.33 -9.20
CA GLY A 20 18.27 16.60 -8.18
C GLY A 20 18.49 15.81 -6.90
N TYR A 21 17.42 15.61 -6.14
CA TYR A 21 17.39 14.81 -4.92
C TYR A 21 16.80 13.45 -5.24
N GLU A 22 17.61 12.41 -5.05
CA GLU A 22 17.17 11.02 -5.14
C GLU A 22 16.70 10.56 -3.77
N VAL A 23 15.60 9.81 -3.69
CA VAL A 23 15.24 9.02 -2.52
C VAL A 23 15.14 7.56 -2.96
N SER A 24 15.96 6.71 -2.35
CA SER A 24 16.01 5.29 -2.63
C SER A 24 15.88 4.45 -1.37
N GLY A 25 15.28 3.27 -1.47
CA GLY A 25 15.06 2.39 -0.32
C GLY A 25 14.22 1.18 -0.67
N PHE A 26 13.63 0.55 0.36
CA PHE A 26 12.80 -0.63 0.18
C PHE A 26 11.41 -0.43 0.78
N ILE A 27 10.37 -0.76 0.01
CA ILE A 27 8.96 -0.75 0.45
C ILE A 27 8.36 -2.12 0.16
N ASP A 28 7.88 -2.82 1.19
CA ASP A 28 7.33 -4.18 1.11
C ASP A 28 8.27 -5.20 0.41
N GLY A 29 9.58 -5.02 0.57
CA GLY A 29 10.61 -5.84 -0.05
C GLY A 29 10.99 -5.46 -1.49
N TYR A 30 10.40 -4.38 -2.02
CA TYR A 30 10.69 -3.86 -3.36
C TYR A 30 11.60 -2.64 -3.30
N GLU A 31 12.60 -2.61 -4.17
CA GLU A 31 13.41 -1.43 -4.37
C GLU A 31 12.54 -0.29 -4.91
N PHE A 32 12.69 0.87 -4.29
CA PHE A 32 12.05 2.11 -4.67
C PHE A 32 13.15 3.13 -4.95
N ASN A 33 13.01 3.88 -6.05
CA ASN A 33 13.88 4.99 -6.40
C ASN A 33 13.04 6.10 -7.03
N VAL A 34 13.18 7.32 -6.53
CA VAL A 34 12.59 8.51 -7.14
C VAL A 34 13.62 9.63 -7.18
N ILE A 35 13.67 10.39 -8.26
CA ILE A 35 14.52 11.56 -8.40
C ILE A 35 13.62 12.77 -8.64
N GLU A 36 13.75 13.79 -7.78
CA GLU A 36 12.96 15.01 -7.84
C GLU A 36 13.86 16.25 -7.78
N LYS A 37 13.36 17.38 -8.27
CA LYS A 37 14.16 18.63 -8.33
C LYS A 37 14.46 19.20 -6.94
N THR A 38 13.60 18.95 -5.95
CA THR A 38 13.74 19.46 -4.58
C THR A 38 13.68 18.33 -3.55
N ALA A 39 14.33 18.56 -2.42
CA ALA A 39 14.41 17.58 -1.34
C ALA A 39 13.02 17.24 -0.79
N ASP A 40 12.20 18.27 -0.55
CA ASP A 40 10.80 18.13 -0.12
C ASP A 40 9.94 17.35 -1.11
N ALA A 41 10.13 17.57 -2.42
CA ALA A 41 9.35 16.86 -3.44
C ALA A 41 9.70 15.36 -3.42
N ALA A 42 10.99 15.03 -3.27
CA ALA A 42 11.45 13.65 -3.17
C ALA A 42 10.88 12.94 -1.94
N GLU A 43 10.89 13.61 -0.78
CA GLU A 43 10.32 13.07 0.46
C GLU A 43 8.80 12.90 0.39
N ARG A 44 8.08 13.88 -0.17
CA ARG A 44 6.63 13.75 -0.40
C ARG A 44 6.31 12.60 -1.34
N ALA A 45 7.12 12.40 -2.39
CA ALA A 45 6.96 11.27 -3.30
C ALA A 45 7.12 9.94 -2.55
N PHE A 46 8.20 9.80 -1.77
CA PHE A 46 8.41 8.64 -0.90
C PHE A 46 7.24 8.41 0.07
N CYS A 47 6.81 9.43 0.81
CA CYS A 47 5.70 9.32 1.75
C CYS A 47 4.38 8.89 1.08
N ARG A 48 4.11 9.33 -0.16
CA ARG A 48 2.93 8.87 -0.91
C ARG A 48 3.01 7.38 -1.24
N VAL A 49 4.17 6.89 -1.65
CA VAL A 49 4.36 5.45 -1.95
C VAL A 49 4.28 4.62 -0.68
N ALA A 50 4.98 5.03 0.37
CA ALA A 50 4.96 4.39 1.68
C ALA A 50 3.54 4.31 2.25
N ARG A 51 2.76 5.39 2.16
CA ARG A 51 1.34 5.41 2.58
C ARG A 51 0.50 4.41 1.80
N LYS A 52 0.68 4.32 0.47
CA LYS A 52 -0.07 3.37 -0.37
C LYS A 52 0.25 1.92 0.03
N ALA A 53 1.52 1.60 0.27
CA ALA A 53 1.95 0.28 0.72
C ALA A 53 1.36 -0.07 2.10
N TRP A 54 1.46 0.86 3.06
CA TRP A 54 0.89 0.73 4.39
C TRP A 54 -0.64 0.47 4.35
N LEU A 55 -1.38 1.23 3.53
CA LEU A 55 -2.82 1.03 3.35
C LEU A 55 -3.13 -0.34 2.75
N ARG A 56 -2.40 -0.78 1.72
CA ARG A 56 -2.59 -2.12 1.12
C ARG A 56 -2.38 -3.24 2.15
N ARG A 57 -1.37 -3.09 3.01
CA ARG A 57 -1.10 -4.05 4.09
C ARG A 57 -2.25 -4.10 5.09
N ASN A 58 -2.72 -2.95 5.57
CA ASN A 58 -3.81 -2.90 6.55
C ASN A 58 -5.15 -3.37 6.00
N VAL A 59 -5.46 -3.04 4.75
CA VAL A 59 -6.68 -3.54 4.09
C VAL A 59 -6.66 -5.06 3.99
N ARG A 60 -5.52 -5.66 3.60
CA ARG A 60 -5.40 -7.14 3.58
C ARG A 60 -5.62 -7.76 4.95
N VAL A 61 -4.99 -7.20 5.99
CA VAL A 61 -5.17 -7.66 7.38
C VAL A 61 -6.63 -7.55 7.80
N ALA A 62 -7.31 -6.43 7.51
CA ALA A 62 -8.74 -6.24 7.79
C ALA A 62 -9.64 -7.23 7.03
N CYS A 63 -9.25 -7.62 5.81
CA CYS A 63 -9.93 -8.65 5.04
C CYS A 63 -9.62 -10.09 5.51
N GLY A 64 -8.76 -10.28 6.52
CA GLY A 64 -8.34 -11.61 6.99
C GLY A 64 -7.43 -12.35 6.00
N LEU A 65 -6.89 -11.63 5.01
CA LEU A 65 -5.95 -12.18 4.04
C LEU A 65 -4.54 -12.15 4.64
N PRO A 66 -3.74 -13.22 4.46
CA PRO A 66 -2.37 -13.21 4.93
C PRO A 66 -1.61 -12.04 4.27
N PRO A 67 -0.70 -11.37 5.00
CA PRO A 67 0.17 -10.38 4.39
C PRO A 67 0.94 -11.07 3.27
N ARG A 68 0.72 -10.62 2.03
CA ARG A 68 1.35 -11.22 0.86
C ARG A 68 2.86 -11.08 1.04
N LYS A 69 3.55 -12.19 1.28
CA LYS A 69 5.00 -12.31 1.03
C LYS A 69 5.15 -12.26 -0.49
N THR A 70 5.23 -11.06 -1.03
CA THR A 70 5.21 -10.83 -2.47
C THR A 70 6.51 -11.33 -3.08
N ALA A 71 6.41 -12.28 -4.00
CA ALA A 71 7.51 -12.65 -4.89
C ALA A 71 7.94 -11.44 -5.74
N GLN A 72 9.25 -11.34 -6.01
CA GLN A 72 9.89 -10.30 -6.82
C GLN A 72 9.13 -10.09 -8.14
N LEU A 73 8.65 -8.87 -8.36
CA LEU A 73 8.05 -8.41 -9.61
C LEU A 73 8.59 -7.00 -9.87
N SER A 74 9.00 -6.76 -11.12
CA SER A 74 9.75 -5.59 -11.58
C SER A 74 8.99 -4.27 -11.38
N ALA A 75 9.74 -3.22 -11.03
CA ALA A 75 9.29 -2.03 -10.29
C ALA A 75 8.59 -0.92 -11.10
N ALA A 76 8.45 -1.03 -12.43
CA ALA A 76 8.03 0.11 -13.25
C ALA A 76 6.55 0.14 -13.65
N ASP A 77 5.93 -0.99 -14.02
CA ASP A 77 4.65 -0.94 -14.76
C ASP A 77 3.40 -1.45 -14.01
N THR A 78 3.52 -2.00 -12.81
CA THR A 78 2.39 -2.75 -12.20
C THR A 78 1.86 -2.16 -10.89
N TYR A 79 2.22 -0.93 -10.52
CA TYR A 79 1.74 -0.36 -9.26
C TYR A 79 0.30 0.19 -9.34
N GLN A 80 -0.21 0.47 -10.54
CA GLN A 80 -1.54 1.04 -10.75
C GLN A 80 -2.66 -0.02 -10.73
N ASP A 81 -2.46 -1.17 -11.37
CA ASP A 81 -3.47 -2.24 -11.42
C ASP A 81 -3.74 -2.88 -10.06
N VAL A 82 -2.70 -3.08 -9.24
CA VAL A 82 -2.85 -3.74 -7.93
C VAL A 82 -3.65 -2.89 -6.95
N ALA A 83 -3.64 -1.56 -7.10
CA ALA A 83 -4.44 -0.67 -6.23
C ALA A 83 -5.94 -0.87 -6.44
N LEU A 84 -6.38 -0.96 -7.69
CA LEU A 84 -7.79 -1.11 -8.05
C LEU A 84 -8.35 -2.46 -7.63
N THR A 85 -7.62 -3.54 -7.90
CA THR A 85 -8.07 -4.89 -7.50
C THR A 85 -8.21 -5.01 -5.99
N VAL A 86 -7.31 -4.41 -5.21
CA VAL A 86 -7.37 -4.46 -3.74
C VAL A 86 -8.57 -3.66 -3.22
N VAL A 87 -8.80 -2.44 -3.73
CA VAL A 87 -9.98 -1.63 -3.34
C VAL A 87 -11.29 -2.35 -3.71
N LEU A 88 -11.37 -2.91 -4.91
CA LEU A 88 -12.54 -3.69 -5.35
C LEU A 88 -12.76 -4.91 -4.46
N SER A 89 -11.71 -5.65 -4.10
CA SER A 89 -11.82 -6.82 -3.22
C SER A 89 -12.26 -6.45 -1.80
N ALA A 90 -11.81 -5.32 -1.27
CA ALA A 90 -12.21 -4.84 0.04
C ALA A 90 -13.71 -4.47 0.06
N LEU A 91 -14.17 -3.72 -0.94
CA LEU A 91 -15.59 -3.36 -1.13
C LEU A 91 -16.48 -4.60 -1.27
N LEU A 92 -16.06 -5.58 -2.09
CA LEU A 92 -16.80 -6.84 -2.25
C LEU A 92 -16.87 -7.63 -0.93
N SER A 93 -15.79 -7.64 -0.15
CA SER A 93 -15.75 -8.38 1.12
C SER A 93 -16.66 -7.77 2.20
N GLU A 94 -16.75 -6.44 2.28
CA GLU A 94 -17.68 -5.76 3.19
C GLU A 94 -19.13 -5.96 2.74
N SER A 95 -19.38 -5.90 1.43
CA SER A 95 -20.71 -6.15 0.86
C SER A 95 -21.19 -7.56 1.18
N ALA A 96 -20.34 -8.57 0.98
CA ALA A 96 -20.65 -9.97 1.27
C ALA A 96 -20.94 -10.21 2.77
N LYS A 97 -20.15 -9.59 3.67
CA LYS A 97 -20.39 -9.68 5.13
C LYS A 97 -21.70 -9.01 5.53
N SER A 98 -22.06 -7.88 4.90
CA SER A 98 -23.31 -7.16 5.16
C SER A 98 -24.54 -7.97 4.69
N VAL A 99 -24.46 -8.59 3.52
CA VAL A 99 -25.53 -9.44 2.98
C VAL A 99 -25.72 -10.71 3.83
N CYS A 100 -24.64 -11.40 4.20
CA CYS A 100 -24.73 -12.58 5.07
C CYS A 100 -25.32 -12.26 6.45
N ARG A 101 -25.03 -11.09 7.04
CA ARG A 101 -25.65 -10.66 8.30
C ARG A 101 -27.15 -10.40 8.16
N ARG A 102 -27.58 -9.81 7.03
CA ARG A 102 -29.01 -9.59 6.75
C ARG A 102 -29.77 -10.89 6.53
N ILE A 103 -29.22 -11.83 5.76
CA ILE A 103 -29.86 -13.14 5.53
C ILE A 103 -29.92 -13.95 6.83
N GLY A 104 -28.84 -13.99 7.62
CA GLY A 104 -28.82 -14.68 8.91
C GLY A 104 -29.66 -14.02 10.02
N ALA A 105 -30.02 -12.75 9.86
CA ALA A 105 -30.99 -12.07 10.74
C ALA A 105 -32.44 -12.43 10.34
N VAL A 106 -32.73 -12.45 9.03
CA VAL A 106 -34.05 -12.85 8.51
C VAL A 106 -34.36 -14.33 8.79
N ALA A 107 -33.37 -15.22 8.61
CA ALA A 107 -33.53 -16.65 8.89
C ALA A 107 -33.80 -16.95 10.39
N ARG A 108 -33.24 -16.14 11.30
CA ARG A 108 -33.52 -16.23 12.74
C ARG A 108 -34.88 -15.67 13.14
N TRP A 109 -35.41 -14.72 12.36
CA TRP A 109 -36.73 -14.15 12.59
C TRP A 109 -37.86 -15.06 12.07
N LEU A 110 -37.58 -15.93 11.08
CA LEU A 110 -38.56 -16.86 10.51
C LEU A 110 -38.69 -18.19 11.28
N HIS A 111 -37.76 -18.50 12.18
CA HIS A 111 -37.73 -19.76 12.94
C HIS A 111 -37.77 -19.55 14.48
N GLY A 112 -38.07 -18.34 14.95
CA GLY A 112 -38.18 -17.98 16.37
C GLY A 112 -39.60 -17.66 16.78
#